data_AF-A0A858BZJ0-F1
#
_entry.id   AF-A0A858BZJ0-F1
#
_cell.length_a   1.000
_cell.length_b   1.000
_cell.length_c   1.000
_cell.angle_alpha   90.00
_cell.angle_beta   90.00
_cell.angle_gamma   90.00
#
_symmetry.space_group_name_H-M   'P 1'
#
loop_
_entity.id
_entity.type
_entity.pdbx_description
1 polymer ?
#
loop_
_entity_poly.entity_id
_entity_poly.type
_entity_poly.pdbx_seq_one_letter_code
_entity_poly.pdbx_strand_id
1 'polypeptide(L)'
;MKKKAILKILTGALCLTLITSTAAFADTGVQAGPVLADGGNDVQEVQQQEQQFVVEEGIIEQITDQGEAYRIQIKNDNMGMIFFVKADLFVFDQASGKQIAVQDLKKDMRLTAILPANAAVTLSIPAQTGHVTAFIVRSDSSSLNVSVYDDSLVNQDNTLKLNLSEKTKVLDTKGSKRLYTAEDIANKTCVVLYTVSTRSIPAQTTPENVILLEEAAPEQAAPAYVSLRAAAEAKGYQVKWTSNEKPIVLTKNDMEIQLTVGSDAFQFTHQTKDLKALDQVEKMDLPVVLQGGQTMVADSFVKDME
;
A
#
# COMPACT_ATOMS: atom_id res chain seq x y z
N MET A 1 -13.33 -66.64 -13.28
CA MET A 1 -14.25 -66.10 -14.30
C MET A 1 -15.60 -65.81 -13.65
N LYS A 2 -16.31 -64.74 -14.08
CA LYS A 2 -17.78 -64.47 -13.87
C LYS A 2 -18.25 -64.36 -12.39
N LYS A 3 -18.73 -63.19 -11.95
CA LYS A 3 -20.16 -62.74 -11.91
C LYS A 3 -21.03 -63.61 -10.97
N LYS A 4 -21.94 -63.09 -10.12
CA LYS A 4 -22.60 -61.77 -10.06
C LYS A 4 -23.26 -61.56 -8.68
N ALA A 5 -23.64 -60.30 -8.42
CA ALA A 5 -24.50 -59.79 -7.36
C ALA A 5 -25.94 -60.36 -7.30
N ILE A 6 -26.59 -60.20 -6.12
CA ILE A 6 -28.04 -60.14 -5.77
C ILE A 6 -28.05 -59.73 -4.26
N LEU A 7 -28.68 -58.71 -3.68
CA LEU A 7 -29.82 -57.80 -3.97
C LEU A 7 -31.19 -58.22 -3.36
N LYS A 8 -31.90 -57.23 -2.79
CA LYS A 8 -33.28 -57.24 -2.19
C LYS A 8 -33.31 -57.73 -0.73
N ILE A 9 -34.17 -57.26 0.19
CA ILE A 9 -35.52 -56.62 0.15
C ILE A 9 -35.57 -55.51 1.24
N LEU A 10 -36.00 -54.26 0.95
CA LEU A 10 -37.31 -53.65 1.31
C LEU A 10 -37.68 -53.81 2.82
N THR A 11 -38.01 -52.81 3.64
CA THR A 11 -38.94 -51.66 3.52
C THR A 11 -38.70 -50.74 4.75
N GLY A 12 -38.95 -49.44 4.82
CA GLY A 12 -39.51 -48.45 3.88
C GLY A 12 -40.55 -47.54 4.59
N ALA A 13 -40.35 -46.22 4.62
CA ALA A 13 -41.25 -45.23 5.25
C ALA A 13 -41.54 -44.05 4.31
N LEU A 14 -42.82 -43.75 4.13
CA LEU A 14 -43.37 -42.81 3.15
C LEU A 14 -43.60 -41.44 3.80
N CYS A 15 -43.06 -40.36 3.22
CA CYS A 15 -43.59 -39.01 3.41
C CYS A 15 -43.44 -38.20 2.12
N LEU A 16 -44.44 -37.37 1.85
CA LEU A 16 -44.79 -36.85 0.53
C LEU A 16 -44.94 -35.33 0.60
N THR A 17 -44.11 -34.57 -0.12
CA THR A 17 -44.39 -33.18 -0.51
C THR A 17 -43.93 -32.91 -1.93
N LEU A 18 -44.69 -32.06 -2.61
CA LEU A 18 -44.72 -31.93 -4.07
C LEU A 18 -43.61 -31.01 -4.61
N ILE A 19 -43.06 -31.37 -5.77
CA ILE A 19 -42.35 -30.44 -6.65
C ILE A 19 -43.32 -30.01 -7.75
N THR A 20 -43.52 -28.70 -7.92
CA THR A 20 -44.15 -28.15 -9.14
C THR A 20 -43.18 -27.17 -9.79
N SER A 21 -42.43 -27.68 -10.78
CA SER A 21 -41.57 -26.88 -11.64
C SER A 21 -42.37 -26.30 -12.80
N THR A 22 -42.48 -24.98 -12.89
CA THR A 22 -42.85 -24.28 -14.13
C THR A 22 -42.00 -23.02 -14.30
N ALA A 23 -41.03 -23.08 -15.22
CA ALA A 23 -40.47 -21.90 -15.86
C ALA A 23 -40.69 -22.09 -17.37
N ALA A 24 -41.67 -21.39 -17.92
CA ALA A 24 -41.92 -21.32 -19.36
C ALA A 24 -41.29 -20.03 -19.90
N PHE A 25 -40.63 -20.12 -21.05
CA PHE A 25 -40.09 -18.95 -21.75
C PHE A 25 -41.11 -18.37 -22.75
N ALA A 26 -41.47 -17.10 -22.56
CA ALA A 26 -42.01 -16.14 -23.54
C ALA A 26 -42.03 -14.79 -22.80
N ASP A 27 -41.10 -13.85 -23.01
CA ASP A 27 -40.91 -12.97 -24.18
C ASP A 27 -42.05 -11.95 -24.42
N THR A 28 -41.62 -10.71 -24.71
CA THR A 28 -42.36 -9.48 -25.06
C THR A 28 -43.18 -8.74 -23.97
N GLY A 29 -42.91 -7.42 -23.81
CA GLY A 29 -44.01 -6.45 -23.54
C GLY A 29 -43.94 -5.43 -22.37
N VAL A 30 -43.01 -4.45 -22.42
CA VAL A 30 -43.25 -2.99 -22.20
C VAL A 30 -44.08 -2.48 -20.97
N GLN A 31 -43.38 -1.76 -20.05
CA GLN A 31 -43.74 -0.50 -19.31
C GLN A 31 -45.06 -0.39 -18.48
N ALA A 32 -45.19 0.44 -17.43
CA ALA A 32 -44.27 1.23 -16.58
C ALA A 32 -45.03 1.73 -15.32
N GLY A 33 -44.33 2.24 -14.29
CA GLY A 33 -44.92 3.08 -13.23
C GLY A 33 -44.63 2.63 -11.78
N PRO A 34 -44.42 3.54 -10.81
CA PRO A 34 -43.70 3.21 -9.56
C PRO A 34 -44.58 3.18 -8.29
N VAL A 35 -44.04 2.64 -7.18
CA VAL A 35 -43.93 3.31 -5.86
C VAL A 35 -43.18 2.42 -4.84
N LEU A 36 -42.46 3.13 -3.96
CA LEU A 36 -41.64 2.75 -2.79
C LEU A 36 -42.46 1.94 -1.72
N ALA A 37 -41.92 1.29 -0.68
CA ALA A 37 -40.57 1.25 -0.09
C ALA A 37 -40.37 0.02 0.84
N ASP A 38 -39.13 -0.14 1.32
CA ASP A 38 -38.70 -0.72 2.61
C ASP A 38 -38.65 -2.26 2.80
N GLY A 39 -37.60 -2.73 3.48
CA GLY A 39 -37.44 -4.14 3.88
C GLY A 39 -36.09 -4.85 3.64
N GLY A 40 -34.99 -4.34 4.22
CA GLY A 40 -33.86 -5.18 4.70
C GLY A 40 -32.88 -5.80 3.69
N ASN A 41 -31.60 -5.44 3.80
CA ASN A 41 -30.50 -5.97 2.98
C ASN A 41 -30.09 -7.40 3.35
N ASP A 42 -29.63 -8.15 2.35
CA ASP A 42 -28.34 -8.87 2.43
C ASP A 42 -27.77 -9.03 1.01
N VAL A 43 -27.56 -7.89 0.33
CA VAL A 43 -26.63 -7.84 -0.80
C VAL A 43 -25.24 -7.82 -0.20
N GLN A 44 -24.50 -8.92 -0.34
CA GLN A 44 -23.08 -8.92 -0.04
C GLN A 44 -22.40 -7.95 -1.02
N GLU A 45 -22.08 -6.76 -0.53
CA GLU A 45 -21.08 -5.90 -1.15
C GLU A 45 -19.78 -6.69 -1.18
N VAL A 46 -19.43 -7.23 -2.35
CA VAL A 46 -18.08 -7.69 -2.62
C VAL A 46 -17.21 -6.43 -2.60
N GLN A 47 -16.60 -6.16 -1.44
CA GLN A 47 -15.59 -5.13 -1.30
C GLN A 47 -14.43 -5.51 -2.20
N GLN A 48 -14.43 -4.97 -3.42
CA GLN A 48 -13.26 -4.97 -4.29
C GLN A 48 -12.25 -4.03 -3.62
N GLN A 49 -11.40 -4.60 -2.77
CA GLN A 49 -10.21 -3.90 -2.30
C GLN A 49 -9.41 -3.53 -3.54
N GLU A 50 -9.21 -2.24 -3.76
CA GLU A 50 -8.45 -1.75 -4.91
C GLU A 50 -7.05 -2.38 -4.86
N GLN A 51 -6.59 -2.93 -5.99
CA GLN A 51 -5.24 -3.48 -6.07
C GLN A 51 -4.25 -2.36 -5.77
N GLN A 52 -3.54 -2.45 -4.63
CA GLN A 52 -2.62 -1.39 -4.19
C GLN A 52 -1.46 -1.15 -5.16
N PHE A 53 -1.16 -2.12 -6.02
CA PHE A 53 -0.06 -2.09 -6.96
C PHE A 53 -0.48 -2.54 -8.36
N VAL A 54 0.10 -1.88 -9.36
CA VAL A 54 0.01 -2.24 -10.79
C VAL A 54 1.36 -2.83 -11.22
N VAL A 55 1.29 -3.79 -12.14
CA VAL A 55 2.46 -4.57 -12.60
C VAL A 55 2.65 -4.34 -14.10
N GLU A 56 3.80 -3.77 -14.48
CA GLU A 56 4.19 -3.54 -15.87
C GLU A 56 5.39 -4.41 -16.23
N GLU A 57 5.23 -5.33 -17.18
CA GLU A 57 6.31 -6.23 -17.62
C GLU A 57 6.78 -5.87 -19.04
N GLY A 58 8.09 -5.98 -19.29
CA GLY A 58 8.68 -5.75 -20.61
C GLY A 58 10.15 -6.17 -20.70
N ILE A 59 10.75 -5.95 -21.87
CA ILE A 59 12.18 -6.17 -22.11
C ILE A 59 12.93 -4.85 -22.01
N ILE A 60 14.05 -4.80 -21.29
CA ILE A 60 14.87 -3.58 -21.18
C ILE A 60 15.50 -3.25 -22.55
N GLU A 61 15.14 -2.11 -23.12
CA GLU A 61 15.67 -1.60 -24.39
C GLU A 61 16.88 -0.69 -24.18
N GLN A 62 16.85 0.14 -23.13
CA GLN A 62 17.91 1.09 -22.80
C GLN A 62 17.99 1.34 -21.29
N ILE A 63 19.21 1.49 -20.78
CA ILE A 63 19.51 2.00 -19.44
C ILE A 63 20.45 3.19 -19.62
N THR A 64 20.25 4.26 -18.87
CA THR A 64 21.12 5.44 -18.87
C THR A 64 21.27 5.95 -17.46
N ASP A 65 22.51 5.94 -16.96
CA ASP A 65 22.88 6.60 -15.70
C ASP A 65 22.86 8.12 -15.92
N GLN A 66 22.18 8.85 -15.03
CA GLN A 66 22.10 10.31 -15.02
C GLN A 66 22.69 10.91 -13.71
N GLY A 67 23.48 10.12 -12.97
CA GLY A 67 24.14 10.52 -11.72
C GLY A 67 23.25 10.36 -10.49
N GLU A 68 22.16 11.12 -10.41
CA GLU A 68 21.21 11.05 -9.27
C GLU A 68 20.13 9.97 -9.47
N ALA A 69 19.88 9.57 -10.71
CA ALA A 69 18.88 8.57 -11.09
C ALA A 69 19.28 7.81 -12.36
N TYR A 70 18.71 6.63 -12.53
CA TYR A 70 18.77 5.82 -13.75
C TYR A 70 17.48 6.01 -14.55
N ARG A 71 17.63 6.31 -15.84
CA ARG A 71 16.54 6.22 -16.82
C ARG A 71 16.55 4.82 -17.43
N ILE A 72 15.50 4.04 -17.18
CA ILE A 72 15.33 2.67 -17.69
C ILE A 72 14.13 2.64 -18.61
N GLN A 73 14.32 2.21 -19.86
CA GLN A 73 13.25 2.08 -20.85
C GLN A 73 12.97 0.60 -21.10
N ILE A 74 11.74 0.17 -20.84
CA ILE A 74 11.23 -1.15 -21.24
C ILE A 74 10.38 -1.04 -22.50
N LYS A 75 10.39 -2.11 -23.27
CA LYS A 75 9.51 -2.34 -24.42
C LYS A 75 8.56 -3.49 -24.12
N ASN A 76 7.27 -3.25 -24.32
CA ASN A 76 6.20 -4.22 -24.21
C ASN A 76 5.10 -3.89 -25.24
N ASP A 77 4.02 -4.68 -25.25
CA ASP A 77 2.90 -4.49 -26.18
C ASP A 77 2.12 -3.18 -25.93
N ASN A 78 2.19 -2.65 -24.70
CA ASN A 78 1.60 -1.37 -24.29
C ASN A 78 2.45 -0.14 -24.68
N MET A 79 3.18 -0.22 -25.81
CA MET A 79 4.04 0.85 -26.34
C MET A 79 5.28 1.19 -25.47
N GLY A 80 5.56 0.38 -24.44
CA GLY A 80 6.70 0.53 -23.54
C GLY A 80 6.48 1.57 -22.42
N MET A 81 7.43 1.60 -21.49
CA MET A 81 7.44 2.56 -20.38
C MET A 81 8.87 2.97 -20.03
N ILE A 82 9.04 4.20 -19.53
CA ILE A 82 10.31 4.76 -19.06
C ILE A 82 10.20 5.03 -17.56
N PHE A 83 11.14 4.48 -16.80
CA PHE A 83 11.26 4.68 -15.36
C PHE A 83 12.44 5.58 -15.04
N PHE A 84 12.25 6.52 -14.12
CA PHE A 84 13.32 7.31 -13.51
C PHE A 84 13.48 6.89 -12.05
N VAL A 85 14.50 6.08 -11.77
CA VAL A 85 14.66 5.43 -10.46
C VAL A 85 15.98 5.79 -9.80
N LYS A 86 16.01 5.86 -8.48
CA LYS A 86 17.26 6.05 -7.74
C LYS A 86 18.08 4.75 -7.68
N ALA A 87 19.37 4.88 -7.39
CA ALA A 87 20.30 3.75 -7.31
C ALA A 87 19.98 2.74 -6.18
N ASP A 88 19.23 3.16 -5.16
CA ASP A 88 18.84 2.40 -3.97
C ASP A 88 17.52 1.63 -4.13
N LEU A 89 16.85 1.73 -5.29
CA LEU A 89 15.64 0.97 -5.58
C LEU A 89 15.87 -0.54 -5.39
N PHE A 90 14.90 -1.21 -4.77
CA PHE A 90 14.92 -2.67 -4.62
C PHE A 90 14.78 -3.38 -5.98
N VAL A 91 15.84 -4.08 -6.39
CA VAL A 91 15.84 -4.93 -7.58
C VAL A 91 16.12 -6.38 -7.16
N PHE A 92 15.21 -7.30 -7.49
CA PHE A 92 15.37 -8.72 -7.22
C PHE A 92 15.62 -9.50 -8.52
N ASP A 93 16.69 -10.29 -8.56
CA ASP A 93 16.94 -11.25 -9.63
C ASP A 93 16.34 -12.61 -9.28
N GLN A 94 15.32 -13.00 -10.04
CA GLN A 94 14.63 -14.28 -9.90
C GLN A 94 15.53 -15.48 -10.25
N ALA A 95 16.53 -15.31 -11.12
CA ALA A 95 17.42 -16.40 -11.54
C ALA A 95 18.47 -16.76 -10.48
N SER A 96 19.11 -15.76 -9.85
CA SER A 96 20.02 -16.01 -8.71
C SER A 96 19.30 -16.11 -7.36
N GLY A 97 18.05 -15.66 -7.27
CA GLY A 97 17.26 -15.63 -6.04
C GLY A 97 17.83 -14.68 -5.00
N LYS A 98 18.28 -13.49 -5.44
CA LYS A 98 18.98 -12.45 -4.64
C LYS A 98 18.60 -11.04 -5.09
N GLN A 99 18.72 -10.10 -4.17
CA GLN A 99 18.72 -8.67 -4.51
C GLN A 99 20.01 -8.31 -5.28
N ILE A 100 19.88 -7.51 -6.32
CA ILE A 100 20.97 -6.90 -7.12
C ILE A 100 20.82 -5.37 -7.09
N ALA A 101 21.80 -4.64 -7.64
CA ALA A 101 21.68 -3.18 -7.75
C ALA A 101 21.12 -2.76 -9.13
N VAL A 102 20.56 -1.55 -9.22
CA VAL A 102 20.00 -1.00 -10.47
C VAL A 102 21.05 -0.96 -11.60
N GLN A 103 22.31 -0.67 -11.25
CA GLN A 103 23.48 -0.71 -12.14
C GLN A 103 23.78 -2.09 -12.76
N ASP A 104 23.30 -3.19 -12.15
CA ASP A 104 23.56 -4.56 -12.62
C ASP A 104 22.55 -4.99 -13.70
N LEU A 105 21.47 -4.22 -13.88
CA LEU A 105 20.50 -4.39 -14.96
C LEU A 105 21.17 -4.18 -16.32
N LYS A 106 20.70 -4.92 -17.33
CA LYS A 106 21.25 -4.91 -18.69
C LYS A 106 20.15 -4.89 -19.72
N LYS A 107 20.49 -4.38 -20.90
CA LYS A 107 19.65 -4.52 -22.10
C LYS A 107 19.30 -5.99 -22.33
N ASP A 108 18.12 -6.22 -22.88
CA ASP A 108 17.55 -7.52 -23.27
C ASP A 108 17.17 -8.42 -22.06
N MET A 109 17.32 -7.94 -20.82
CA MET A 109 16.70 -8.57 -19.65
C MET A 109 15.17 -8.35 -19.65
N ARG A 110 14.43 -9.37 -19.21
CA ARG A 110 12.99 -9.28 -18.93
C ARG A 110 12.78 -8.70 -17.53
N LEU A 111 12.06 -7.59 -17.43
CA LEU A 111 11.88 -6.81 -16.22
C LEU A 111 10.39 -6.64 -15.91
N THR A 112 10.02 -6.89 -14.68
CA THR A 112 8.70 -6.53 -14.13
C THR A 112 8.85 -5.36 -13.18
N ALA A 113 8.19 -4.25 -13.49
CA ALA A 113 8.03 -3.09 -12.64
C ALA A 113 6.79 -3.24 -11.76
N ILE A 114 6.95 -2.93 -10.48
CA ILE A 114 5.86 -2.88 -9.52
C ILE A 114 5.70 -1.41 -9.12
N LEU A 115 4.53 -0.87 -9.45
CA LEU A 115 4.17 0.52 -9.22
C LEU A 115 3.02 0.57 -8.22
N PRO A 116 2.94 1.56 -7.32
CA PRO A 116 1.69 1.86 -6.61
C PRO A 116 0.56 2.13 -7.62
N ALA A 117 -0.67 1.74 -7.32
CA ALA A 117 -1.79 1.92 -8.25
C ALA A 117 -2.16 3.40 -8.50
N ASN A 118 -1.78 4.28 -7.57
CA ASN A 118 -1.87 5.74 -7.70
C ASN A 118 -0.59 6.37 -8.31
N ALA A 119 0.34 5.60 -8.86
CA ALA A 119 1.58 6.10 -9.45
C ALA A 119 1.31 7.13 -10.55
N ALA A 120 1.83 8.35 -10.37
CA ALA A 120 1.71 9.39 -11.39
C ALA A 120 2.51 9.01 -12.65
N VAL A 121 1.82 8.87 -13.78
CA VAL A 121 2.39 8.55 -15.10
C VAL A 121 2.15 9.69 -16.09
N THR A 122 3.11 9.97 -16.97
CA THR A 122 2.95 10.99 -18.02
C THR A 122 2.11 10.48 -19.19
N LEU A 123 1.30 11.34 -19.80
CA LEU A 123 0.55 11.06 -21.05
C LEU A 123 1.43 11.08 -22.32
N SER A 124 2.73 10.83 -22.21
CA SER A 124 3.66 10.75 -23.36
C SER A 124 3.80 9.31 -23.86
N ILE A 125 4.46 9.14 -25.02
CA ILE A 125 4.73 7.83 -25.62
C ILE A 125 6.27 7.68 -25.79
N PRO A 126 6.92 6.69 -25.15
CA PRO A 126 6.39 5.81 -24.11
C PRO A 126 5.91 6.58 -22.87
N ALA A 127 5.03 5.98 -22.06
CA ALA A 127 4.64 6.55 -20.77
C ALA A 127 5.86 6.62 -19.84
N GLN A 128 5.86 7.55 -18.89
CA GLN A 128 7.02 7.81 -18.01
C GLN A 128 6.60 8.00 -16.56
N THR A 129 7.40 7.51 -15.61
CA THR A 129 7.17 7.72 -14.17
C THR A 129 8.44 7.59 -13.34
N GLY A 130 8.45 8.21 -12.16
CA GLY A 130 9.44 7.96 -11.10
C GLY A 130 8.91 7.09 -9.95
N HIS A 131 7.65 6.68 -9.98
CA HIS A 131 6.98 5.99 -8.87
C HIS A 131 7.07 4.47 -9.05
N VAL A 132 8.24 3.91 -8.76
CA VAL A 132 8.50 2.45 -8.79
C VAL A 132 8.83 1.98 -7.37
N THR A 133 8.12 0.97 -6.89
CA THR A 133 8.35 0.34 -5.58
C THR A 133 9.44 -0.72 -5.65
N ALA A 134 9.44 -1.52 -6.71
CA ALA A 134 10.41 -2.59 -6.92
C ALA A 134 10.54 -2.97 -8.40
N PHE A 135 11.71 -3.53 -8.75
CA PHE A 135 11.90 -4.28 -9.99
C PHE A 135 12.17 -5.75 -9.71
N ILE A 136 11.60 -6.64 -10.53
CA ILE A 136 11.93 -8.05 -10.56
C ILE A 136 12.53 -8.38 -11.94
N VAL A 137 13.78 -8.84 -12.00
CA VAL A 137 14.35 -9.44 -13.21
C VAL A 137 13.79 -10.85 -13.33
N ARG A 138 13.11 -11.13 -14.43
CA ARG A 138 12.30 -12.33 -14.61
C ARG A 138 13.10 -13.47 -15.23
N SER A 139 12.82 -14.69 -14.78
CA SER A 139 13.24 -15.94 -15.43
C SER A 139 12.05 -16.61 -16.10
N ASP A 140 12.25 -17.16 -17.31
CA ASP A 140 11.20 -17.89 -18.04
C ASP A 140 10.72 -19.17 -17.32
N SER A 141 11.50 -19.66 -16.35
CA SER A 141 11.18 -20.86 -15.58
C SER A 141 10.11 -20.65 -14.49
N SER A 142 9.76 -19.41 -14.13
CA SER A 142 9.00 -19.13 -12.91
C SER A 142 7.91 -18.07 -13.10
N SER A 143 6.75 -18.33 -12.51
CA SER A 143 5.62 -17.42 -12.40
C SER A 143 5.86 -16.34 -11.33
N LEU A 144 5.10 -15.25 -11.46
CA LEU A 144 5.04 -14.13 -10.52
C LEU A 144 3.56 -13.83 -10.26
N ASN A 145 3.20 -13.61 -9.01
CA ASN A 145 1.91 -13.04 -8.61
C ASN A 145 2.16 -11.86 -7.66
N VAL A 146 1.41 -10.77 -7.81
CA VAL A 146 1.36 -9.68 -6.83
C VAL A 146 -0.05 -9.62 -6.30
N SER A 147 -0.22 -9.74 -4.99
CA SER A 147 -1.55 -9.72 -4.34
C SER A 147 -1.40 -9.52 -2.84
N VAL A 148 -2.50 -9.11 -2.20
CA VAL A 148 -2.70 -9.32 -0.75
C VAL A 148 -3.04 -10.79 -0.52
N TYR A 149 -2.50 -11.37 0.55
CA TYR A 149 -2.81 -12.73 0.99
C TYR A 149 -3.51 -12.71 2.35
N ASP A 150 -4.56 -13.50 2.52
CA ASP A 150 -5.30 -13.59 3.79
C ASP A 150 -4.54 -14.38 4.87
N ASP A 151 -5.12 -14.51 6.07
CA ASP A 151 -4.59 -15.32 7.18
C ASP A 151 -4.39 -16.81 6.82
N SER A 152 -5.11 -17.30 5.81
CA SER A 152 -4.99 -18.65 5.24
C SER A 152 -3.98 -18.74 4.10
N LEU A 153 -3.24 -17.66 3.81
CA LEU A 153 -2.34 -17.47 2.69
C LEU A 153 -2.98 -17.77 1.32
N VAL A 154 -4.25 -17.41 1.16
CA VAL A 154 -4.97 -17.37 -0.11
C VAL A 154 -4.93 -15.93 -0.64
N ASN A 155 -4.65 -15.75 -1.92
CA ASN A 155 -4.63 -14.42 -2.52
C ASN A 155 -6.05 -13.84 -2.65
N GLN A 156 -6.15 -12.51 -2.74
CA GLN A 156 -7.42 -11.78 -2.83
C GLN A 156 -8.36 -12.30 -3.94
N ASP A 157 -7.83 -12.72 -5.09
CA ASP A 157 -8.62 -13.25 -6.22
C ASP A 157 -9.12 -14.70 -6.02
N ASN A 158 -8.75 -15.37 -4.90
CA ASN A 158 -9.03 -16.78 -4.61
C ASN A 158 -8.50 -17.76 -5.70
N THR A 159 -7.43 -17.38 -6.39
CA THR A 159 -6.80 -18.17 -7.48
C THR A 159 -5.56 -18.94 -7.05
N LEU A 160 -4.85 -18.51 -6.01
CA LEU A 160 -3.59 -19.06 -5.54
C LEU A 160 -3.51 -19.10 -4.00
N LYS A 161 -3.07 -20.24 -3.46
CA LYS A 161 -2.77 -20.45 -2.04
C LYS A 161 -1.31 -20.85 -1.84
N LEU A 162 -0.66 -20.26 -0.85
CA LEU A 162 0.73 -20.53 -0.49
C LEU A 162 0.83 -21.59 0.61
N ASN A 163 1.68 -22.57 0.38
CA ASN A 163 2.12 -23.55 1.36
C ASN A 163 3.60 -23.29 1.64
N LEU A 164 3.89 -22.42 2.62
CA LEU A 164 5.25 -22.04 2.99
C LEU A 164 6.06 -23.26 3.48
N SER A 165 7.36 -23.25 3.23
CA SER A 165 8.29 -24.28 3.67
C SER A 165 9.58 -23.66 4.21
N GLU A 166 10.42 -24.46 4.88
CA GLU A 166 11.77 -24.04 5.32
C GLU A 166 12.67 -23.54 4.18
N LYS A 167 12.32 -23.83 2.92
CA LYS A 167 13.05 -23.40 1.72
C LYS A 167 12.53 -22.08 1.14
N THR A 168 11.35 -21.63 1.56
CA THR A 168 10.75 -20.38 1.11
C THR A 168 11.53 -19.22 1.70
N LYS A 169 12.17 -18.42 0.85
CA LYS A 169 12.87 -17.20 1.28
C LYS A 169 11.87 -16.05 1.34
N VAL A 170 11.72 -15.46 2.51
CA VAL A 170 10.91 -14.26 2.67
C VAL A 170 11.84 -13.05 2.79
N LEU A 171 11.49 -11.99 2.08
CA LEU A 171 12.27 -10.77 1.90
C LEU A 171 11.34 -9.57 1.99
N ASP A 172 11.90 -8.40 2.24
CA ASP A 172 11.21 -7.11 2.30
C ASP A 172 11.96 -6.15 1.37
N THR A 173 11.29 -5.14 0.81
CA THR A 173 11.90 -4.15 -0.09
C THR A 173 13.02 -3.36 0.59
N LYS A 174 13.02 -3.27 1.92
CA LYS A 174 14.13 -2.73 2.73
C LYS A 174 15.35 -3.66 2.86
N GLY A 175 15.34 -4.84 2.21
CA GLY A 175 16.45 -5.82 2.25
C GLY A 175 16.61 -6.54 3.60
N SER A 176 15.61 -6.45 4.48
CA SER A 176 15.62 -7.05 5.82
C SER A 176 15.72 -8.57 5.74
N LYS A 177 16.78 -9.14 6.32
CA LYS A 177 17.02 -10.59 6.42
C LYS A 177 16.52 -11.15 7.76
N ARG A 178 15.27 -10.86 8.11
CA ARG A 178 14.61 -11.48 9.27
C ARG A 178 14.08 -12.86 8.90
N LEU A 179 13.90 -13.72 9.89
CA LEU A 179 13.08 -14.92 9.74
C LEU A 179 11.62 -14.47 9.79
N TYR A 180 11.00 -14.33 8.64
CA TYR A 180 9.57 -14.03 8.55
C TYR A 180 8.76 -15.31 8.71
N THR A 181 7.62 -15.18 9.38
CA THR A 181 6.64 -16.24 9.60
C THR A 181 5.48 -16.12 8.61
N ALA A 182 4.51 -17.04 8.67
CA ALA A 182 3.25 -16.89 7.93
C ALA A 182 2.48 -15.63 8.35
N GLU A 183 2.52 -15.27 9.63
CA GLU A 183 1.87 -14.10 10.22
C GLU A 183 2.44 -12.78 9.66
N ASP A 184 3.72 -12.77 9.26
CA ASP A 184 4.33 -11.60 8.63
C ASP A 184 3.83 -11.35 7.21
N ILE A 185 3.34 -12.38 6.51
CA ILE A 185 2.85 -12.33 5.11
C ILE A 185 1.34 -12.03 5.07
N ALA A 186 0.59 -12.51 6.07
CA ALA A 186 -0.84 -12.31 6.18
C ALA A 186 -1.23 -10.81 6.16
N ASN A 187 -2.25 -10.51 5.36
CA ASN A 187 -2.85 -9.20 5.13
C ASN A 187 -1.88 -8.12 4.61
N LYS A 188 -0.76 -8.51 3.98
CA LYS A 188 0.18 -7.60 3.32
C LYS A 188 0.31 -7.90 1.83
N THR A 189 0.54 -6.86 1.04
CA THR A 189 0.78 -7.01 -0.39
C THR A 189 2.16 -7.62 -0.64
N CYS A 190 2.19 -8.74 -1.35
CA CYS A 190 3.42 -9.52 -1.56
C CYS A 190 3.61 -9.85 -3.04
N VAL A 191 4.86 -9.83 -3.50
CA VAL A 191 5.29 -10.48 -4.74
C VAL A 191 5.66 -11.93 -4.41
N VAL A 192 4.99 -12.88 -5.03
CA VAL A 192 5.24 -14.30 -4.86
C VAL A 192 5.87 -14.87 -6.13
N LEU A 193 7.05 -15.45 -5.99
CA LEU A 193 7.79 -16.09 -7.08
C LEU A 193 7.79 -17.61 -6.87
N TYR A 194 7.25 -18.34 -7.85
CA TYR A 194 7.06 -19.78 -7.79
C TYR A 194 7.22 -20.44 -9.17
N THR A 195 7.64 -21.70 -9.21
CA THR A 195 7.87 -22.45 -10.47
C THR A 195 6.76 -23.42 -10.82
N VAL A 196 6.11 -24.02 -9.81
CA VAL A 196 5.07 -25.05 -9.99
C VAL A 196 3.90 -24.83 -9.05
N SER A 197 2.70 -25.19 -9.50
CA SER A 197 1.47 -25.21 -8.68
C SER A 197 0.59 -26.42 -9.02
N THR A 198 -0.34 -26.74 -8.13
CA THR A 198 -1.41 -27.70 -8.41
C THR A 198 -2.44 -27.13 -9.40
N ARG A 199 -3.30 -28.01 -9.93
CA ARG A 199 -4.44 -27.64 -10.80
C ARG A 199 -5.77 -27.53 -10.03
N SER A 200 -5.72 -27.28 -8.73
CA SER A 200 -6.92 -27.02 -7.92
C SER A 200 -7.39 -25.57 -8.07
N ILE A 201 -8.56 -25.24 -7.52
CA ILE A 201 -9.05 -23.87 -7.36
C ILE A 201 -9.30 -23.67 -5.84
N PRO A 202 -8.55 -22.80 -5.15
CA PRO A 202 -7.32 -22.13 -5.61
C PRO A 202 -6.21 -23.13 -5.97
N ALA A 203 -5.31 -22.74 -6.86
CA ALA A 203 -4.07 -23.47 -7.11
C ALA A 203 -3.19 -23.39 -5.85
N GLN A 204 -2.42 -24.44 -5.56
CA GLN A 204 -1.53 -24.47 -4.39
C GLN A 204 -0.07 -24.51 -4.85
N THR A 205 0.78 -23.69 -4.24
CA THR A 205 2.22 -23.67 -4.53
C THR A 205 3.04 -23.59 -3.23
N THR A 206 4.27 -24.09 -3.28
CA THR A 206 5.30 -23.74 -2.30
C THR A 206 6.22 -22.71 -2.96
N PRO A 207 6.12 -21.43 -2.59
CA PRO A 207 6.87 -20.38 -3.26
C PRO A 207 8.36 -20.46 -2.89
N GLU A 208 9.20 -20.07 -3.85
CA GLU A 208 10.66 -20.01 -3.67
C GLU A 208 11.05 -18.71 -2.98
N ASN A 209 10.43 -17.61 -3.39
CA ASN A 209 10.60 -16.30 -2.76
C ASN A 209 9.24 -15.63 -2.53
N VAL A 210 9.09 -14.99 -1.38
CA VAL A 210 8.00 -14.05 -1.08
C VAL A 210 8.64 -12.71 -0.73
N ILE A 211 8.36 -11.68 -1.51
CA ILE A 211 8.87 -10.33 -1.28
C ILE A 211 7.69 -9.52 -0.78
N LEU A 212 7.72 -9.18 0.50
CA LEU A 212 6.83 -8.20 1.10
C LEU A 212 7.08 -6.87 0.40
N LEU A 213 6.04 -6.34 -0.22
CA LEU A 213 6.02 -4.94 -0.57
C LEU A 213 5.58 -4.24 0.71
N GLU A 214 6.44 -3.40 1.28
CA GLU A 214 5.89 -2.35 2.11
C GLU A 214 4.82 -1.64 1.26
N GLU A 215 3.62 -1.56 1.83
CA GLU A 215 2.73 -0.47 1.49
C GLU A 215 3.62 0.77 1.56
N ALA A 216 3.87 1.39 0.40
CA ALA A 216 4.22 2.79 0.42
C ALA A 216 3.05 3.39 1.16
N ALA A 217 3.25 3.67 2.46
CA ALA A 217 2.26 4.30 3.28
C ALA A 217 1.72 5.42 2.39
N PRO A 218 0.38 5.56 2.25
CA PRO A 218 -0.13 6.66 1.46
C PRO A 218 0.59 7.92 1.94
N GLU A 219 0.72 8.93 1.08
CA GLU A 219 1.00 10.26 1.56
C GLU A 219 -0.19 10.71 2.43
N GLN A 220 -0.30 10.13 3.64
CA GLN A 220 -0.69 10.77 4.87
C GLN A 220 0.12 12.05 4.85
N ALA A 221 -0.55 13.10 4.40
CA ALA A 221 0.07 14.35 4.00
C ALA A 221 1.10 14.76 5.04
N ALA A 222 2.31 15.10 4.57
CA ALA A 222 3.50 15.38 5.39
C ALA A 222 3.10 15.98 6.74
N PRO A 223 3.38 15.27 7.86
CA PRO A 223 2.51 15.20 9.03
C PRO A 223 2.02 16.58 9.47
N ALA A 224 0.73 16.83 9.19
CA ALA A 224 0.06 18.14 9.11
C ALA A 224 0.85 19.33 9.67
N TYR A 225 1.85 19.77 8.91
CA TYR A 225 2.74 20.87 9.28
C TYR A 225 2.16 22.18 8.78
N VAL A 226 1.80 23.06 9.71
CA VAL A 226 1.28 24.39 9.42
C VAL A 226 2.38 25.42 9.68
N SER A 227 2.49 26.43 8.83
CA SER A 227 3.45 27.51 9.03
C SER A 227 3.09 28.28 10.30
N LEU A 228 3.94 28.18 11.33
CA LEU A 228 3.71 28.75 12.66
C LEU A 228 3.35 30.23 12.58
N ARG A 229 4.05 30.99 11.72
CA ARG A 229 3.84 32.42 11.55
C ARG A 229 2.40 32.74 11.10
N ALA A 230 1.95 32.16 9.99
CA ALA A 230 0.63 32.48 9.43
C ALA A 230 -0.51 31.99 10.35
N ALA A 231 -0.34 30.83 11.00
CA ALA A 231 -1.28 30.31 11.97
C ALA A 231 -1.41 31.21 13.22
N ALA A 232 -0.27 31.59 13.80
CA ALA A 232 -0.20 32.46 14.97
C ALA A 232 -0.76 33.86 14.66
N GLU A 233 -0.37 34.47 13.52
CA GLU A 233 -0.86 35.79 13.09
C GLU A 233 -2.37 35.76 12.80
N ALA A 234 -2.90 34.69 12.18
CA ALA A 234 -4.34 34.50 11.98
C ALA A 234 -5.13 34.36 13.29
N LYS A 235 -4.53 33.77 14.33
CA LYS A 235 -5.08 33.69 15.70
C LYS A 235 -4.75 34.92 16.59
N GLY A 236 -4.15 35.97 16.03
CA GLY A 236 -3.87 37.24 16.71
C GLY A 236 -2.62 37.29 17.59
N TYR A 237 -1.72 36.30 17.49
CA TYR A 237 -0.44 36.30 18.19
C TYR A 237 0.63 37.11 17.43
N GLN A 238 1.50 37.81 18.17
CA GLN A 238 2.72 38.43 17.61
C GLN A 238 3.88 37.44 17.65
N VAL A 239 4.55 37.23 16.51
CA VAL A 239 5.64 36.24 16.36
C VAL A 239 7.01 36.90 16.33
N LYS A 240 7.75 36.79 17.43
CA LYS A 240 9.11 37.31 17.58
C LYS A 240 10.14 36.18 17.40
N TRP A 241 10.68 36.10 16.18
CA TRP A 241 11.81 35.24 15.83
C TRP A 241 13.14 36.00 15.95
N THR A 242 14.22 35.37 16.42
CA THR A 242 15.54 36.02 16.56
C THR A 242 16.71 35.24 15.97
N SER A 243 16.72 33.91 16.05
CA SER A 243 17.69 33.01 15.40
C SER A 243 17.17 31.58 15.47
N ASN A 244 17.73 30.66 14.66
CA ASN A 244 17.43 29.23 14.72
C ASN A 244 17.89 28.56 16.04
N GLU A 245 18.88 29.15 16.72
CA GLU A 245 19.44 28.66 18.00
C GLU A 245 18.73 29.23 19.23
N LYS A 246 17.69 30.06 19.04
CA LYS A 246 16.96 30.74 20.13
C LYS A 246 15.48 30.41 20.07
N PRO A 247 14.77 30.39 21.21
CA PRO A 247 13.34 30.18 21.21
C PRO A 247 12.62 31.27 20.41
N ILE A 248 11.63 30.82 19.65
CA ILE A 248 10.66 31.64 18.94
C ILE A 248 9.58 31.99 19.95
N VAL A 249 9.36 33.29 20.15
CA VAL A 249 8.42 33.79 21.16
C VAL A 249 7.13 34.23 20.48
N LEU A 250 6.00 33.67 20.90
CA LEU A 250 4.65 34.11 20.53
C LEU A 250 4.05 34.89 21.69
N THR A 251 3.39 36.01 21.42
CA THR A 251 2.74 36.82 22.48
C THR A 251 1.32 37.20 22.08
N LYS A 252 0.34 36.98 22.97
CA LYS A 252 -1.06 37.39 22.81
C LYS A 252 -1.64 37.73 24.19
N ASN A 253 -2.04 38.98 24.37
CA ASN A 253 -2.48 39.51 25.68
C ASN A 253 -1.43 39.18 26.77
N ASP A 254 -1.86 38.60 27.89
CA ASP A 254 -1.00 38.18 29.01
C ASP A 254 -0.43 36.74 28.85
N MET A 255 -0.35 36.21 27.62
CA MET A 255 0.21 34.88 27.30
C MET A 255 1.48 35.00 26.47
N GLU A 256 2.52 34.28 26.90
CA GLU A 256 3.77 34.08 26.15
C GLU A 256 4.00 32.58 25.92
N ILE A 257 4.36 32.21 24.69
CA ILE A 257 4.71 30.84 24.32
C ILE A 257 6.12 30.83 23.72
N GLN A 258 7.01 29.97 24.22
CA GLN A 258 8.37 29.81 23.72
C GLN A 258 8.58 28.44 23.06
N LEU A 259 8.97 28.45 21.79
CA LEU A 259 9.14 27.28 20.93
C LEU A 259 10.58 27.15 20.44
N THR A 260 11.23 26.01 20.62
CA THR A 260 12.60 25.79 20.13
C THR A 260 12.61 24.90 18.89
N VAL A 261 13.31 25.32 17.83
CA VAL A 261 13.45 24.50 16.61
C VAL A 261 14.20 23.21 16.95
N GLY A 262 13.68 22.08 16.50
CA GLY A 262 14.17 20.74 16.83
C GLY A 262 13.67 20.16 18.16
N SER A 263 12.80 20.87 18.88
CA SER A 263 12.18 20.43 20.14
C SER A 263 10.70 20.06 19.93
N ASP A 264 10.24 19.03 20.62
CA ASP A 264 8.82 18.69 20.84
C ASP A 264 8.21 19.47 22.02
N ALA A 265 9.04 19.94 22.95
CA ALA A 265 8.61 20.72 24.09
C ALA A 265 8.50 22.23 23.78
N PHE A 266 7.47 22.86 24.34
CA PHE A 266 7.28 24.31 24.39
C PHE A 266 7.04 24.78 25.83
N GLN A 267 7.30 26.06 26.11
CA GLN A 267 7.01 26.66 27.41
C GLN A 267 5.82 27.62 27.25
N PHE A 268 4.82 27.47 28.11
CA PHE A 268 3.67 28.36 28.20
C PHE A 268 3.74 29.15 29.51
N THR A 269 3.68 30.48 29.42
CA THR A 269 3.69 31.39 30.58
C THR A 269 2.47 32.31 30.49
N HIS A 270 1.65 32.30 31.55
CA HIS A 270 0.52 33.22 31.71
C HIS A 270 0.77 34.23 32.83
N GLN A 271 0.67 35.52 32.53
CA GLN A 271 0.92 36.61 33.49
C GLN A 271 -0.38 37.08 34.16
N THR A 272 -0.93 36.26 35.07
CA THR A 272 -1.99 36.74 35.97
C THR A 272 -1.46 37.77 36.96
N LYS A 273 -2.09 38.95 37.00
CA LYS A 273 -1.61 40.14 37.72
C LYS A 273 -1.49 39.99 39.25
N ASP A 274 -2.09 38.97 39.87
CA ASP A 274 -2.17 38.80 41.33
C ASP A 274 -1.73 37.44 41.89
N LEU A 275 -1.46 36.41 41.08
CA LEU A 275 -0.87 35.14 41.55
C LEU A 275 0.11 34.54 40.54
N LYS A 276 1.11 33.82 41.09
CA LYS A 276 2.31 33.24 40.44
C LYS A 276 2.13 32.81 38.98
N ALA A 277 3.12 33.13 38.15
CA ALA A 277 3.28 32.54 36.83
C ALA A 277 3.22 31.01 36.90
N LEU A 278 2.30 30.44 36.12
CA LEU A 278 2.21 29.00 35.86
C LEU A 278 3.04 28.71 34.61
N ASP A 279 4.36 28.64 34.79
CA ASP A 279 5.27 28.17 33.74
C ASP A 279 5.05 26.67 33.57
N GLN A 280 4.35 26.29 32.50
CA GLN A 280 4.09 24.90 32.15
C GLN A 280 4.92 24.53 30.92
N VAL A 281 5.66 23.41 31.03
CA VAL A 281 6.38 22.82 29.91
C VAL A 281 5.49 21.72 29.34
N GLU A 282 4.94 21.98 28.16
CA GLU A 282 4.05 21.07 27.45
C GLU A 282 4.76 20.47 26.24
N LYS A 283 4.22 19.37 25.71
CA LYS A 283 4.78 18.62 24.57
C LYS A 283 3.78 18.60 23.43
N MET A 284 4.26 18.91 22.24
CA MET A 284 3.52 18.72 20.98
C MET A 284 3.67 17.29 20.48
N ASP A 285 2.72 16.84 19.66
CA ASP A 285 2.78 15.54 18.98
C ASP A 285 3.97 15.43 17.99
N LEU A 286 4.47 16.57 17.51
CA LEU A 286 5.55 16.68 16.53
C LEU A 286 6.53 17.79 16.92
N PRO A 287 7.84 17.62 16.65
CA PRO A 287 8.83 18.65 16.90
C PRO A 287 8.67 19.85 15.95
N VAL A 288 9.08 21.03 16.41
CA VAL A 288 9.16 22.23 15.57
C VAL A 288 10.25 22.05 14.52
N VAL A 289 9.93 22.17 13.23
CA VAL A 289 10.91 22.01 12.14
C VAL A 289 11.03 23.27 11.28
N LEU A 290 12.18 23.42 10.61
CA LEU A 290 12.38 24.44 9.58
C LEU A 290 12.28 23.77 8.20
N GLN A 291 11.28 24.17 7.42
CA GLN A 291 11.08 23.71 6.04
C GLN A 291 10.82 24.92 5.14
N GLY A 292 11.45 24.97 3.96
CA GLY A 292 11.28 26.08 3.01
C GLY A 292 11.68 27.47 3.55
N GLY A 293 12.52 27.55 4.59
CA GLY A 293 12.85 28.82 5.27
C GLY A 293 11.76 29.33 6.24
N GLN A 294 10.73 28.53 6.50
CA GLN A 294 9.65 28.83 7.44
C GLN A 294 9.66 27.85 8.62
N THR A 295 9.22 28.33 9.79
CA THR A 295 8.97 27.46 10.95
C THR A 295 7.64 26.76 10.79
N MET A 296 7.66 25.44 10.88
CA MET A 296 6.50 24.56 10.83
C MET A 296 6.23 23.92 12.19
N VAL A 297 4.97 23.81 12.55
CA VAL A 297 4.46 23.18 13.79
C VAL A 297 3.28 22.26 13.47
N ALA A 298 2.92 21.38 14.39
CA ALA A 298 1.77 20.52 14.25
C ALA A 298 0.46 21.33 14.14
N ASP A 299 -0.46 20.87 13.29
CA ASP A 299 -1.83 21.40 13.22
C ASP A 299 -2.61 21.22 14.54
N SER A 300 -2.30 20.19 15.35
CA SER A 300 -2.83 20.03 16.72
C SER A 300 -2.45 21.21 17.62
N PHE A 301 -1.16 21.53 17.70
CA PHE A 301 -0.67 22.70 18.43
C PHE A 301 -1.34 24.01 17.98
N VAL A 302 -1.53 24.20 16.67
CA VAL A 302 -2.25 25.38 16.15
C VAL A 302 -3.71 25.42 16.62
N LYS A 303 -4.38 24.27 16.69
CA LYS A 303 -5.75 24.17 17.23
C LYS A 303 -5.78 24.54 18.71
N ASP A 304 -4.87 24.01 19.50
CA ASP A 304 -4.78 24.24 20.96
C ASP A 304 -4.46 25.70 21.34
N MET A 305 -3.84 26.49 20.45
CA MET A 305 -3.57 27.93 20.63
C MET A 305 -4.83 28.85 20.58
N GLU A 306 -5.97 28.52 21.20
CA GLU A 306 -7.17 29.40 21.19
C GLU A 306 -6.99 30.72 21.96
#